data_AF-A0A656DA43-F1
#
_entry.id   AF-A0A656DA43-F1
#
_cell.length_a   1.000
_cell.length_b   1.000
_cell.length_c   1.000
_cell.angle_alpha   90.00
_cell.angle_beta   90.00
_cell.angle_gamma   90.00
#
_symmetry.space_group_name_H-M   'P 1'
#
loop_
_entity.id
_entity.type
_entity.pdbx_description
1 polymer ?
#
loop_
_entity_poly.entity_id
_entity_poly.type
_entity_poly.pdbx_seq_one_letter_code
_entity_poly.pdbx_strand_id
1 'polypeptide(L)' 'MKVSHKWLKNYIELEAEPEEVKEKLTMLGLEVESVEYLGEKFKNFYVGEVLEVNKHPND' A
#
# COMPACT_ATOMS: atom_id res chain seq x y z
N MET A 1 -0.75 -8.69 -11.60
CA MET A 1 0.29 -7.68 -11.26
C MET A 1 -0.24 -6.85 -10.10
N LYS A 2 0.61 -6.41 -9.16
CA LYS A 2 0.19 -5.47 -8.10
C LYS A 2 0.69 -4.07 -8.43
N VAL A 3 -0.19 -3.09 -8.34
CA VAL A 3 0.13 -1.67 -8.60
C VAL A 3 -0.34 -0.85 -7.42
N SER A 4 0.53 0.04 -6.93
CA SER A 4 0.16 0.96 -5.84
C SER A 4 -0.63 2.14 -6.40
N HIS A 5 -1.78 2.42 -5.80
CA HIS A 5 -2.58 3.60 -6.11
C HIS A 5 -1.78 4.90 -5.91
N LYS A 6 -0.95 4.98 -4.86
CA LYS A 6 -0.05 6.12 -4.63
C LYS A 6 1.04 6.22 -5.70
N TRP A 7 1.57 5.09 -6.16
CA TRP A 7 2.58 5.09 -7.23
C TRP A 7 2.00 5.63 -8.54
N LEU A 8 0.75 5.28 -8.89
CA LEU A 8 0.07 5.83 -10.07
C LEU A 8 -0.05 7.37 -10.04
N LYS A 9 -0.34 7.94 -8.87
CA LYS A 9 -0.41 9.41 -8.68
C LYS A 9 0.90 10.14 -9.00
N ASN A 10 2.04 9.44 -9.04
CA ASN A 10 3.32 10.04 -9.41
C ASN A 10 3.49 10.21 -10.93
N TYR A 11 2.66 9.54 -11.75
CA TYR A 11 2.77 9.55 -13.20
C TYR A 11 1.62 10.28 -13.89
N ILE A 12 0.47 10.36 -13.24
CA ILE A 12 -0.73 10.99 -13.77
C ILE A 12 -1.45 11.77 -12.68
N GLU A 13 -2.16 12.82 -13.08
CA GLU A 13 -3.11 13.50 -12.21
C GLU A 13 -4.31 12.58 -11.98
N LEU A 14 -4.44 12.08 -10.76
CA LEU A 14 -5.38 11.03 -10.41
C LEU A 14 -6.10 11.38 -9.10
N GLU A 15 -7.30 11.93 -9.26
CA GLU A 15 -8.23 12.27 -8.17
C GLU A 15 -9.22 11.14 -7.84
N ALA A 16 -9.33 10.15 -8.73
CA ALA A 16 -10.25 9.03 -8.57
C ALA A 16 -9.87 8.12 -7.40
N GLU A 17 -10.86 7.64 -6.66
CA GLU A 17 -10.66 6.65 -5.60
C GLU A 17 -10.33 5.26 -6.17
N PRO A 18 -9.69 4.35 -5.41
CA PRO A 18 -9.26 3.04 -5.91
C PRO A 18 -10.34 2.22 -6.64
N GLU A 19 -11.60 2.30 -6.17
CA GLU A 19 -12.71 1.57 -6.80
C GLU A 19 -13.10 2.16 -8.17
N GLU A 20 -13.09 3.48 -8.32
CA GLU A 20 -13.31 4.15 -9.62
C GLU A 20 -12.17 3.84 -10.61
N VAL A 21 -10.94 3.75 -10.10
CA VAL A 21 -9.78 3.38 -10.92
C VAL A 21 -9.95 1.95 -11.45
N LYS A 22 -10.39 1.02 -10.60
CA LYS A 22 -10.71 -0.35 -11.01
C LYS A 22 -11.76 -0.37 -12.13
N GLU A 23 -12.84 0.37 -12.00
CA GLU A 23 -13.89 0.45 -13.03
C GLU A 23 -13.34 1.00 -14.36
N LYS A 24 -12.60 2.11 -14.31
CA LYS A 24 -11.99 2.71 -15.51
C LYS A 24 -11.01 1.77 -16.20
N LEU A 25 -10.15 1.09 -15.44
CA LEU A 25 -9.22 0.10 -15.99
C LEU A 25 -9.99 -1.05 -16.66
N THR A 26 -11.05 -1.55 -16.02
CA THR A 26 -11.90 -2.61 -16.57
C THR A 26 -12.56 -2.18 -17.89
N MET A 27 -13.06 -0.94 -17.97
CA MET A 27 -13.62 -0.38 -19.21
C MET A 27 -12.58 -0.24 -20.34
N LEU A 28 -11.30 -0.04 -19.99
CA LEU A 28 -10.19 -0.02 -20.94
C LEU A 28 -9.71 -1.43 -21.35
N GLY A 29 -10.37 -2.49 -20.88
CA GLY A 29 -10.02 -3.88 -21.16
C GLY A 29 -8.91 -4.44 -20.26
N LEU A 30 -8.58 -3.73 -19.17
CA LEU A 30 -7.60 -4.18 -18.17
C LEU A 30 -8.35 -4.76 -16.96
N GLU A 31 -8.35 -6.09 -16.84
CA GLU A 31 -9.01 -6.77 -15.73
C GLU A 31 -8.31 -6.47 -14.39
N VAL A 32 -9.11 -6.16 -13.37
CA VAL A 32 -8.64 -5.90 -12.01
C VAL A 32 -9.30 -6.92 -11.08
N GLU A 33 -8.50 -7.86 -10.60
CA GLU A 33 -8.96 -8.98 -9.76
C GLU A 33 -9.41 -8.53 -8.36
N SER A 34 -8.67 -7.61 -7.73
CA SER A 34 -8.98 -7.13 -6.38
C SER A 34 -8.36 -5.77 -6.07
N VAL A 35 -8.91 -5.11 -5.05
CA VAL A 35 -8.40 -3.87 -4.46
C VAL A 35 -8.13 -4.13 -2.98
N GLU A 36 -6.90 -3.84 -2.52
CA GLU A 36 -6.45 -4.12 -1.15
C GLU A 36 -6.13 -2.83 -0.39
N TYR A 37 -6.75 -2.64 0.79
CA TYR A 37 -6.48 -1.51 1.69
C TYR A 37 -5.53 -1.92 2.81
N LEU A 38 -4.22 -1.75 2.57
CA LEU A 38 -3.18 -2.24 3.49
C LEU A 38 -3.14 -1.52 4.85
N GLY A 39 -3.64 -0.28 4.95
CA GLY A 39 -3.53 0.54 6.15
C GLY A 39 -4.22 -0.06 7.38
N GLU A 40 -5.32 -0.78 7.21
CA GLU A 40 -6.06 -1.37 8.33
C GLU A 40 -5.25 -2.43 9.09
N LYS A 41 -4.39 -3.16 8.38
CA LYS A 41 -3.54 -4.21 8.96
C LYS A 41 -2.53 -3.67 9.97
N PHE A 42 -2.19 -2.39 9.87
CA PHE A 42 -1.11 -1.77 10.65
C PHE A 42 -1.60 -0.80 11.72
N LYS A 43 -2.91 -0.77 12.06
CA LYS A 43 -3.47 0.18 13.03
C LYS A 43 -2.75 0.23 14.38
N ASN A 44 -2.14 -0.88 14.82
CA ASN A 44 -1.39 -0.97 16.09
C ASN A 44 0.12 -1.18 15.89
N PHE A 45 0.65 -0.91 14.70
CA PHE A 45 2.07 -0.99 14.42
C PHE A 45 2.72 0.36 14.66
N TYR A 46 3.88 0.33 15.29
CA TYR A 46 4.70 1.51 15.58
C TYR A 46 6.04 1.37 14.88
N VAL A 47 6.56 2.49 14.40
CA VAL A 47 7.93 2.58 13.91
C VAL A 47 8.80 3.04 15.06
N GLY A 48 9.79 2.24 15.42
CA GLY A 48 10.79 2.56 16.44
C GLY A 48 12.17 2.70 15.81
N GLU A 49 12.98 3.58 16.39
CA GLU A 49 14.41 3.70 16.07
C GLU A 49 15.22 2.90 17.10
N VAL A 50 16.17 2.11 16.62
CA VAL A 50 17.07 1.35 17.50
C VAL A 50 18.19 2.28 17.97
N LEU A 51 18.21 2.59 19.26
CA LEU A 51 19.21 3.48 19.86
C LEU A 51 20.46 2.73 20.36
N GLU A 52 20.28 1.52 20.88
CA GLU A 52 21.35 0.73 21.49
C GLU A 52 21.05 -0.77 21.39
N VAL A 53 22.09 -1.60 21.27
CA VAL A 53 21.99 -3.06 21.23
C VAL A 53 22.99 -3.64 22.23
N ASN A 54 22.49 -4.39 23.21
CA ASN A 54 23.30 -5.06 24.23
C ASN A 54 23.04 -6.58 24.22
N LYS A 55 24.06 -7.37 24.61
CA LYS A 55 23.93 -8.83 24.72
C LYS A 55 22.92 -9.19 25.81
N HIS A 56 22.03 -10.15 25.55
CA HIS A 56 21.09 -10.61 26.56
C HIS A 56 21.87 -11.26 27.72
N PRO A 57 21.49 -11.02 28.99
CA PRO A 57 22.23 -11.51 30.15
C PRO A 57 22.34 -13.05 30.27
N ASN A 58 21.61 -13.80 29.44
CA ASN A 58 21.58 -15.27 29.45
C ASN A 58 22.18 -15.91 28.17
N ASP A 59 22.92 -15.14 27.37
CA ASP A 59 23.69 -15.64 26.21
C ASP A 59 25.19 -15.77 26.50
#